data_AF-A0A929YQH0-F1
#
_entry.id   AF-A0A929YQH0-F1
#
_cell.length_a   1.000
_cell.length_b   1.000
_cell.length_c   1.000
_cell.angle_alpha   90.00
_cell.angle_beta   90.00
_cell.angle_gamma   90.00
#
_symmetry.space_group_name_H-M   'P 1'
#
loop_
_entity.id
_entity.type
_entity.pdbx_description
1 polymer ?
#
loop_
_entity_poly.entity_id
_entity_poly.type
_entity_poly.pdbx_seq_one_letter_code
_entity_poly.pdbx_strand_id
1 'polypeptide(L)'
;MNSTIAFLLGGLLLLVWTVLLQAFKQLCLDKIKRSFWRYSLGMMFAYGILLLLYVTSDHYAPLKTLLLSWYVKGVPGGIILVLVPSIYSICLIGKGYTQEGGKQASFKWKLKMMASVFVNAFLALFGLVFFSFLLKGGSFSALVALIQESVCAIQLGWMLAFVACCALIVLIVWLDHKKSSSKRKHKK
;
A
#
# COMPACT_ATOMS: atom_id res chain seq x y z
N MET A 1 26.22 -9.69 -1.38
CA MET A 1 25.85 -9.31 0.01
C MET A 1 25.35 -10.57 0.71
N ASN A 2 25.74 -10.81 1.97
CA ASN A 2 25.28 -11.98 2.73
C ASN A 2 23.76 -11.87 3.01
N SER A 3 23.01 -12.96 2.87
CA SER A 3 21.56 -13.01 3.03
C SER A 3 21.09 -12.49 4.40
N THR A 4 21.81 -12.83 5.47
CA THR A 4 21.50 -12.35 6.83
C THR A 4 21.70 -10.84 6.96
N ILE A 5 22.76 -10.30 6.35
CA ILE A 5 23.05 -8.86 6.35
C ILE A 5 22.00 -8.11 5.53
N ALA A 6 21.60 -8.66 4.38
CA ALA A 6 20.54 -8.12 3.54
C ALA A 6 19.21 -8.05 4.30
N PHE A 7 18.85 -9.12 5.01
CA PHE A 7 17.64 -9.18 5.83
C PHE A 7 17.65 -8.15 6.96
N LEU A 8 18.76 -8.04 7.69
CA LEU A 8 18.90 -7.06 8.78
C LEU A 8 18.82 -5.63 8.28
N LEU A 9 19.53 -5.30 7.20
CA LEU A 9 19.52 -3.96 6.62
C LEU A 9 18.17 -3.63 5.96
N GLY A 10 17.54 -4.59 5.28
CA GLY A 10 16.20 -4.44 4.71
C GLY A 10 15.12 -4.25 5.79
N GLY A 11 15.21 -5.01 6.89
CA GLY A 11 14.38 -4.84 8.06
C GLY A 11 14.60 -3.49 8.74
N LEU A 12 15.86 -3.05 8.88
CA LEU A 12 16.20 -1.73 9.41
C LEU A 12 15.63 -0.61 8.54
N LEU A 13 15.73 -0.72 7.22
CA LEU A 13 15.14 0.24 6.28
C LEU A 13 13.62 0.37 6.45
N LEU A 14 12.92 -0.77 6.58
CA LEU A 14 11.48 -0.78 6.89
C LEU A 14 11.17 -0.12 8.25
N LEU A 15 11.97 -0.41 9.28
CA LEU A 15 11.80 0.17 10.61
C LEU A 15 12.01 1.69 10.59
N VAL A 16 13.09 2.16 9.96
CA VAL A 16 13.37 3.59 9.83
C VAL A 16 12.24 4.29 9.09
N TRP A 17 11.76 3.72 7.99
CA TRP A 17 10.67 4.32 7.22
C TRP A 17 9.36 4.36 8.03
N THR A 18 8.99 3.27 8.70
CA THR A 18 7.77 3.24 9.53
C THR A 18 7.83 4.22 10.71
N VAL A 19 8.97 4.30 11.40
CA VAL A 19 9.20 5.29 12.47
C VAL A 19 9.10 6.72 11.93
N LEU A 20 9.68 6.99 10.77
CA LEU A 20 9.61 8.32 10.13
C LEU A 20 8.16 8.70 9.79
N LEU A 21 7.39 7.78 9.21
CA LEU A 21 5.96 8.00 8.91
C LEU A 21 5.12 8.21 10.17
N GLN A 22 5.45 7.51 11.25
CA GLN A 22 4.78 7.67 12.54
C GLN A 22 5.13 9.01 13.20
N ALA A 23 6.40 9.40 13.19
CA ALA A 23 6.84 10.71 13.69
C ALA A 23 6.19 11.85 12.89
N PHE A 24 6.16 11.73 11.56
CA PHE A 24 5.48 12.70 10.69
C PHE A 24 4.00 12.82 11.01
N LYS A 25 3.34 11.68 11.31
CA LYS A 25 1.94 11.69 11.73
C LYS A 25 1.75 12.51 13.00
N GLN A 26 2.52 12.21 14.04
CA GLN A 26 2.36 12.82 15.36
C GLN A 26 2.76 14.31 15.37
N LEU A 27 3.85 14.66 14.68
CA LEU A 27 4.42 16.01 14.72
C LEU A 27 3.71 17.00 13.79
N CYS A 28 3.21 16.51 12.65
CA CYS A 28 2.64 17.36 11.59
C CYS A 28 1.16 17.05 11.36
N LEU A 29 0.82 15.81 11.04
CA LEU A 29 -0.52 15.46 10.55
C LEU A 29 -1.59 15.58 11.62
N ASP A 30 -1.31 15.22 12.87
CA ASP A 30 -2.28 15.28 13.96
C ASP A 30 -2.67 16.73 14.35
N LYS A 31 -1.87 17.72 13.95
CA LYS A 31 -2.21 19.15 14.10
C LYS A 31 -3.26 19.62 13.07
N ILE A 32 -3.46 18.88 11.98
CA ILE A 32 -4.37 19.25 10.89
C ILE A 32 -5.79 18.79 11.23
N LYS A 33 -6.69 19.75 11.49
CA LYS A 33 -8.11 19.46 11.80
C LYS A 33 -8.86 18.83 10.62
N ARG A 34 -8.54 19.22 9.37
CA ARG A 34 -9.25 18.74 8.19
C ARG A 34 -8.73 17.38 7.75
N SER A 35 -9.56 16.34 7.92
CA SER A 35 -9.22 14.95 7.61
C SER A 35 -8.71 14.72 6.18
N PHE A 36 -9.20 15.47 5.19
CA PHE A 36 -8.76 15.35 3.80
C PHE A 36 -7.29 15.76 3.61
N TRP A 37 -6.92 16.94 4.11
CA TRP A 37 -5.55 17.45 4.03
C TRP A 37 -4.58 16.57 4.78
N ARG A 38 -4.98 16.11 5.97
CA ARG A 38 -4.18 15.17 6.77
C ARG A 38 -3.87 13.90 5.99
N TYR A 39 -4.89 13.33 5.33
CA TYR A 39 -4.71 12.12 4.52
C TYR A 39 -3.84 12.39 3.30
N SER A 40 -4.15 13.42 2.52
CA SER A 40 -3.42 13.75 1.29
C SER A 40 -1.94 14.03 1.55
N LEU A 41 -1.64 14.82 2.57
CA LEU A 41 -0.27 15.21 2.92
C LEU A 41 0.53 14.02 3.48
N GLY A 42 -0.11 13.17 4.30
CA GLY A 42 0.51 11.93 4.76
C GLY A 42 0.82 10.95 3.63
N MET A 43 -0.11 10.78 2.67
CA MET A 43 0.12 9.91 1.52
C MET A 43 1.18 10.49 0.58
N MET A 44 1.18 11.80 0.31
CA MET A 44 2.23 12.47 -0.48
C MET A 44 3.61 12.23 0.11
N PHE A 45 3.75 12.33 1.44
CA PHE A 45 5.01 12.07 2.12
C PHE A 45 5.45 10.60 1.98
N ALA A 46 4.53 9.65 2.18
CA ALA A 46 4.83 8.23 2.03
C ALA A 46 5.24 7.86 0.59
N TYR A 47 4.50 8.34 -0.42
CA TYR A 47 4.86 8.12 -1.82
C TYR A 47 6.14 8.86 -2.22
N GLY A 48 6.39 10.06 -1.68
CA GLY A 48 7.63 10.79 -1.89
C GLY A 48 8.85 9.98 -1.44
N ILE A 49 8.78 9.37 -0.26
CA ILE A 49 9.85 8.46 0.21
C ILE A 49 9.99 7.25 -0.71
N LEU A 50 8.88 6.63 -1.13
CA LEU A 50 8.92 5.47 -2.04
C LEU A 50 9.61 5.83 -3.37
N LEU A 51 9.26 6.99 -3.96
CA LEU A 51 9.85 7.49 -5.20
C LEU A 51 11.33 7.84 -5.01
N LEU A 52 11.69 8.53 -3.93
CA LEU A 52 13.09 8.84 -3.60
C LEU A 52 13.90 7.55 -3.46
N LEU A 53 13.35 6.55 -2.77
CA LEU A 53 14.01 5.25 -2.58
C LEU A 53 14.17 4.52 -3.91
N TYR A 54 13.17 4.60 -4.80
CA TYR A 54 13.26 4.06 -6.16
C TYR A 54 14.37 4.76 -6.97
N VAL A 55 14.36 6.08 -7.05
CA VAL A 55 15.40 6.87 -7.78
C VAL A 55 16.79 6.59 -7.22
N THR A 56 16.92 6.63 -5.90
CA THR A 56 18.19 6.35 -5.21
C THR A 56 18.66 4.92 -5.50
N SER A 57 17.74 3.95 -5.58
CA SER A 57 18.12 2.57 -5.92
C SER A 57 18.63 2.42 -7.34
N ASP A 58 18.20 3.26 -8.28
CA ASP A 58 18.71 3.19 -9.65
C ASP A 58 20.13 3.74 -9.76
N HIS A 59 20.47 4.76 -8.97
CA HIS A 59 21.80 5.35 -8.92
C HIS A 59 22.80 4.62 -8.00
N TYR A 60 22.32 3.97 -6.94
CA TYR A 60 23.16 3.30 -5.94
C TYR A 60 23.02 1.78 -6.00
N ALA A 61 23.99 1.12 -6.64
CA ALA A 61 24.01 -0.34 -6.80
C ALA A 61 23.83 -1.14 -5.48
N PRO A 62 24.46 -0.78 -4.35
CA PRO A 62 24.26 -1.50 -3.08
C PRO A 62 22.81 -1.46 -2.59
N LEU A 63 22.11 -0.34 -2.78
CA LEU A 63 20.71 -0.19 -2.42
C LEU A 63 19.81 -1.04 -3.33
N LYS A 64 20.08 -1.05 -4.65
CA LYS A 64 19.40 -1.94 -5.60
C LYS A 64 19.53 -3.40 -5.22
N THR A 65 20.76 -3.84 -4.95
CA THR A 65 21.05 -5.20 -4.51
C THR A 65 20.33 -5.50 -3.21
N LEU A 66 20.33 -4.57 -2.25
CA LEU A 66 19.57 -4.72 -1.01
C LEU A 66 18.09 -4.97 -1.29
N LEU A 67 17.41 -4.11 -2.03
CA LEU A 67 15.97 -4.26 -2.30
C LEU A 67 15.57 -5.58 -2.95
N LEU A 68 16.48 -6.19 -3.72
CA LEU A 68 16.27 -7.46 -4.41
C LEU A 68 16.72 -8.69 -3.62
N SER A 69 17.57 -8.54 -2.60
CA SER A 69 18.27 -9.68 -1.98
C SER A 69 17.70 -10.17 -0.65
N TRP A 70 16.79 -9.43 -0.02
CA TRP A 70 16.10 -9.91 1.19
C TRP A 70 14.67 -10.33 0.90
N TYR A 71 14.24 -11.37 1.61
CA TYR A 71 12.93 -11.99 1.44
C TYR A 71 12.27 -12.21 2.79
N VAL A 72 10.95 -12.04 2.84
CA VAL A 72 10.14 -12.42 4.00
C VAL A 72 9.11 -13.44 3.53
N LYS A 73 9.22 -14.68 4.00
CA LYS A 73 8.32 -15.79 3.62
C LYS A 73 8.15 -15.93 2.10
N GLY A 74 9.25 -15.80 1.34
CA GLY A 74 9.26 -15.90 -0.11
C GLY A 74 8.84 -14.63 -0.86
N VAL A 75 8.45 -13.56 -0.16
CA VAL A 75 8.14 -12.26 -0.79
C VAL A 75 9.40 -11.39 -0.84
N PRO A 76 9.80 -10.89 -2.02
CA PRO A 76 10.92 -9.96 -2.15
C PRO A 76 10.70 -8.69 -1.34
N GLY A 77 11.75 -8.23 -0.66
CA GLY A 77 11.74 -7.06 0.19
C GLY A 77 11.30 -5.76 -0.48
N GLY A 78 11.73 -5.56 -1.74
CA GLY A 78 11.27 -4.43 -2.55
C GLY A 78 9.74 -4.39 -2.69
N ILE A 79 9.07 -5.53 -2.86
CA ILE A 79 7.60 -5.58 -2.95
C ILE A 79 6.96 -5.20 -1.62
N ILE A 80 7.53 -5.63 -0.51
CA ILE A 80 7.05 -5.28 0.84
C ILE A 80 7.12 -3.76 1.06
N LEU A 81 8.21 -3.13 0.60
CA LEU A 81 8.41 -1.69 0.66
C LEU A 81 7.38 -0.92 -0.18
N VAL A 82 6.99 -1.44 -1.35
CA VAL A 82 5.91 -0.85 -2.18
C VAL A 82 4.57 -0.84 -1.46
N LEU A 83 4.32 -1.77 -0.54
CA LEU A 83 3.07 -1.84 0.22
C LEU A 83 3.02 -0.89 1.43
N VAL A 84 4.15 -0.27 1.81
CA VAL A 84 4.23 0.61 3.00
C VAL A 84 3.24 1.79 2.92
N PRO A 85 3.15 2.56 1.82
CA PRO A 85 2.16 3.63 1.71
C PRO A 85 0.72 3.13 1.87
N SER A 86 0.42 1.95 1.33
CA SER A 86 -0.91 1.33 1.41
C SER A 86 -1.28 0.97 2.84
N ILE A 87 -0.35 0.40 3.61
CA ILE A 87 -0.56 0.10 5.03
C ILE A 87 -0.70 1.40 5.84
N TYR A 88 0.16 2.38 5.56
CA TYR A 88 0.12 3.68 6.24
C TYR A 88 -1.22 4.42 6.05
N SER A 89 -1.86 4.24 4.88
CA SER A 89 -3.17 4.85 4.61
C SER A 89 -4.26 4.49 5.64
N ILE A 90 -4.19 3.28 6.22
CA ILE A 90 -5.09 2.82 7.28
C ILE A 90 -4.99 3.72 8.52
N CYS A 91 -3.77 4.15 8.86
CA CYS A 91 -3.50 5.00 10.01
C CYS A 91 -3.97 6.44 9.81
N LEU A 92 -4.21 6.86 8.58
CA LEU A 92 -4.63 8.22 8.21
C LEU A 92 -6.15 8.36 8.05
N ILE A 93 -6.86 7.26 7.80
CA ILE A 93 -8.32 7.25 7.59
C ILE A 93 -9.10 7.39 8.90
N GLY A 94 -10.04 8.33 8.93
CA GLY A 94 -10.92 8.54 10.09
C GLY A 94 -10.12 8.94 11.31
N LYS A 95 -10.33 8.31 12.46
CA LYS A 95 -9.43 8.46 13.63
C LYS A 95 -8.28 7.44 13.64
N GLY A 96 -8.20 6.57 12.62
CA GLY A 96 -7.27 5.44 12.54
C GLY A 96 -7.87 4.15 13.09
N TYR A 97 -7.29 3.01 12.70
CA TYR A 97 -7.84 1.66 12.99
C TYR A 97 -8.15 1.39 14.47
N THR A 98 -7.23 1.75 15.36
CA THR A 98 -7.37 1.49 16.80
C THR A 98 -8.42 2.39 17.45
N GLN A 99 -8.49 3.66 17.04
CA GLN A 99 -9.43 4.63 17.60
C GLN A 99 -10.86 4.47 17.07
N GLU A 100 -11.03 3.89 15.87
CA GLU A 100 -12.35 3.65 15.29
C GLU A 100 -12.99 2.30 15.71
N GLY A 101 -12.39 1.62 16.70
CA GLY A 101 -12.91 0.37 17.28
C GLY A 101 -12.36 -0.92 16.66
N GLY A 102 -11.38 -0.84 15.75
CA GLY A 102 -10.67 -1.99 15.19
C GLY A 102 -11.61 -3.07 14.62
N LYS A 103 -11.62 -4.26 15.22
CA LYS A 103 -12.51 -5.36 14.81
C LYS A 103 -14.01 -5.02 14.94
N GLN A 104 -14.35 -4.08 15.82
CA GLN A 104 -15.72 -3.65 16.11
C GLN A 104 -16.16 -2.42 15.30
N ALA A 105 -15.30 -1.91 14.40
CA ALA A 105 -15.64 -0.79 13.53
C ALA A 105 -16.85 -1.11 12.62
N SER A 106 -17.59 -0.07 12.21
CA SER A 106 -18.73 -0.21 11.31
C SER A 106 -18.32 -0.81 9.96
N PHE A 107 -19.23 -1.55 9.31
CA PHE A 107 -18.95 -2.14 8.00
C PHE A 107 -18.55 -1.10 6.94
N LYS A 108 -19.21 0.06 6.94
CA LYS A 108 -18.88 1.19 6.06
C LYS A 108 -17.44 1.66 6.25
N TRP A 109 -16.94 1.68 7.48
CA TRP A 109 -15.56 2.03 7.77
C TRP A 109 -14.57 0.94 7.32
N LYS A 110 -14.89 -0.35 7.57
CA LYS A 110 -14.08 -1.48 7.09
C LYS A 110 -13.94 -1.49 5.57
N LEU A 111 -15.02 -1.23 4.83
CA LEU A 111 -14.98 -1.06 3.38
C LEU A 111 -14.12 0.13 2.96
N LYS A 112 -14.24 1.28 3.63
CA LYS A 112 -13.43 2.46 3.35
C LYS A 112 -11.93 2.19 3.54
N MET A 113 -11.57 1.50 4.62
CA MET A 113 -10.19 1.07 4.88
C MET A 113 -9.69 0.14 3.78
N MET A 114 -10.48 -0.90 3.45
CA MET A 114 -10.10 -1.87 2.42
C MET A 114 -9.92 -1.22 1.04
N ALA A 115 -10.87 -0.36 0.64
CA ALA A 115 -10.78 0.39 -0.61
C ALA A 115 -9.54 1.28 -0.64
N SER A 116 -9.18 1.92 0.47
CA SER A 116 -7.98 2.75 0.53
C SER A 116 -6.69 1.94 0.40
N VAL A 117 -6.54 0.84 1.14
CA VAL A 117 -5.36 -0.03 1.02
C VAL A 117 -5.23 -0.54 -0.41
N PHE A 118 -6.34 -0.97 -0.99
CA PHE A 118 -6.39 -1.48 -2.36
C PHE A 118 -5.99 -0.41 -3.37
N VAL A 119 -6.66 0.74 -3.38
CA VAL A 119 -6.36 1.85 -4.31
C VAL A 119 -4.92 2.32 -4.15
N ASN A 120 -4.41 2.42 -2.92
CA ASN A 120 -3.04 2.86 -2.68
C ASN A 120 -2.00 1.82 -3.10
N ALA A 121 -2.30 0.52 -2.98
CA ALA A 121 -1.40 -0.54 -3.46
C ALA A 121 -1.33 -0.55 -4.99
N PHE A 122 -2.49 -0.39 -5.65
CA PHE A 122 -2.55 -0.19 -7.10
C PHE A 122 -1.77 1.07 -7.51
N LEU A 123 -2.00 2.20 -6.83
CA LEU A 123 -1.32 3.45 -7.12
C LEU A 123 0.20 3.35 -6.91
N ALA A 124 0.67 2.63 -5.89
CA ALA A 124 2.09 2.40 -5.65
C ALA A 124 2.72 1.58 -6.79
N LEU A 125 2.08 0.48 -7.18
CA LEU A 125 2.57 -0.40 -8.24
C LEU A 125 2.55 0.29 -9.61
N PHE A 126 1.38 0.78 -10.04
CA PHE A 126 1.23 1.46 -11.32
C PHE A 126 2.03 2.76 -11.36
N GLY A 127 2.04 3.53 -10.27
CA GLY A 127 2.81 4.77 -10.17
C GLY A 127 4.30 4.54 -10.34
N LEU A 128 4.86 3.48 -9.75
CA LEU A 128 6.27 3.13 -9.94
C LEU A 128 6.58 2.62 -11.35
N VAL A 129 5.71 1.79 -11.93
CA VAL A 129 5.88 1.33 -13.32
C VAL A 129 5.84 2.51 -14.30
N PHE A 130 4.85 3.38 -14.13
CA PHE A 130 4.70 4.61 -14.91
C PHE A 130 5.94 5.51 -14.77
N PHE A 131 6.37 5.76 -13.53
CA PHE A 131 7.53 6.59 -13.24
C PHE A 131 8.84 5.99 -13.80
N SER A 132 9.02 4.67 -13.69
CA SER A 132 10.14 3.95 -14.30
C SER A 132 10.17 4.10 -15.82
N PHE A 133 9.01 4.00 -16.46
CA PHE A 133 8.89 4.15 -17.91
C PHE A 133 9.30 5.55 -18.37
N LEU A 134 8.82 6.58 -17.68
CA LEU A 134 9.20 7.97 -17.97
C LEU A 134 10.70 8.23 -17.71
N LEU A 135 11.24 7.72 -16.60
CA LEU A 135 12.67 7.88 -16.28
C LEU A 135 13.59 7.25 -17.32
N LYS A 136 13.16 6.16 -17.97
CA LYS A 136 13.90 5.50 -19.06
C LYS A 136 13.76 6.20 -20.42
N GLY A 137 13.15 7.37 -20.48
CA GLY A 137 12.94 8.13 -21.71
C GLY A 137 11.71 7.71 -22.52
N GLY A 138 10.84 6.87 -21.96
CA GLY A 138 9.58 6.52 -22.60
C GLY A 138 8.61 7.71 -22.65
N SER A 139 7.91 7.88 -23.77
CA SER A 139 6.92 8.95 -23.92
C SER A 139 5.58 8.58 -23.27
N PHE A 140 4.85 9.57 -22.78
CA PHE A 140 3.50 9.34 -22.26
C PHE A 140 2.59 8.65 -23.28
N SER A 141 2.71 9.00 -24.57
CA SER A 141 1.95 8.36 -25.65
C SER A 141 2.27 6.87 -25.81
N ALA A 142 3.54 6.48 -25.72
CA ALA A 142 3.94 5.07 -25.79
C ALA A 142 3.41 4.28 -24.59
N LEU A 143 3.37 4.90 -23.41
CA LEU A 143 2.82 4.26 -22.22
C LEU A 143 1.30 4.08 -22.32
N VAL A 144 0.58 5.08 -22.82
CA VAL A 144 -0.86 4.97 -23.07
C VAL A 144 -1.16 3.85 -24.07
N ALA A 145 -0.37 3.76 -25.16
CA ALA A 145 -0.49 2.68 -26.14
C ALA A 145 -0.26 1.30 -25.49
N LEU A 146 0.81 1.14 -24.69
CA LEU A 146 1.09 -0.10 -23.97
C LEU A 146 -0.03 -0.49 -23.00
N ILE A 147 -0.59 0.48 -22.27
CA ILE A 147 -1.73 0.23 -21.37
C ILE A 147 -2.95 -0.21 -22.18
N GLN A 148 -3.24 0.44 -23.30
CA GLN A 148 -4.36 0.10 -24.16
C GLN A 148 -4.21 -1.29 -24.76
N GLU A 149 -3.04 -1.63 -25.30
CA GLU A 149 -2.71 -2.96 -25.80
C GLU A 149 -2.82 -4.01 -24.69
N SER A 150 -2.32 -3.71 -23.49
CA SER A 150 -2.42 -4.60 -22.33
C SER A 150 -3.88 -4.85 -21.97
N VAL A 151 -4.73 -3.82 -21.93
CA VAL A 151 -6.16 -3.94 -21.63
C VAL A 151 -6.88 -4.77 -22.70
N CYS A 152 -6.56 -4.57 -23.98
CA CYS A 152 -7.11 -5.36 -25.08
C CYS A 152 -6.62 -6.82 -25.05
N ALA A 153 -5.41 -7.08 -24.56
CA ALA A 153 -4.83 -8.41 -24.44
C ALA A 153 -5.32 -9.18 -23.19
N ILE A 154 -5.85 -8.49 -22.17
CA ILE A 154 -6.43 -9.15 -21.00
C ILE A 154 -7.67 -9.93 -21.45
N GLN A 155 -7.60 -11.27 -21.37
CA GLN A 155 -8.77 -12.10 -21.63
C GLN A 155 -9.87 -11.82 -20.60
N LEU A 156 -11.12 -11.77 -21.08
CA LEU A 156 -12.31 -11.52 -20.26
C LEU A 156 -12.39 -12.45 -19.03
N GLY A 157 -11.93 -13.69 -19.16
CA GLY A 157 -11.87 -14.66 -18.06
C GLY A 157 -11.02 -14.20 -16.87
N TRP A 158 -9.87 -13.54 -17.11
CA TRP A 158 -9.02 -13.01 -16.04
C TRP A 158 -9.64 -11.80 -15.35
N MET A 159 -10.33 -10.93 -16.08
CA MET A 159 -11.08 -9.82 -15.46
C MET A 159 -12.21 -10.34 -14.59
N LEU A 160 -12.98 -11.31 -15.08
CA LEU A 160 -14.06 -11.94 -14.31
C LEU A 160 -13.53 -12.63 -13.05
N ALA A 161 -12.42 -13.37 -13.15
CA ALA A 161 -11.77 -13.99 -12.00
C ALA A 161 -11.30 -12.95 -10.97
N PHE A 162 -10.74 -11.83 -11.43
CA PHE A 162 -10.33 -10.72 -10.56
C PHE A 162 -11.52 -10.07 -9.83
N VAL A 163 -12.60 -9.78 -10.55
CA VAL A 163 -13.83 -9.22 -9.98
C VAL A 163 -14.47 -10.20 -9.00
N ALA A 164 -14.53 -11.49 -9.35
CA ALA A 164 -15.04 -12.54 -8.46
C ALA A 164 -14.21 -12.65 -7.18
N CYS A 165 -12.88 -12.57 -7.28
CA CYS A 165 -11.99 -12.55 -6.12
C CYS A 165 -12.25 -11.33 -5.23
N CYS A 166 -12.39 -10.13 -5.81
CA CYS A 166 -12.73 -8.93 -5.06
C CYS A 166 -14.08 -9.06 -4.33
N ALA A 167 -15.10 -9.58 -5.02
CA ALA A 167 -16.43 -9.82 -4.45
C ALA A 167 -16.36 -10.85 -3.30
N LEU A 168 -15.58 -11.91 -3.45
CA LEU A 168 -15.39 -12.95 -2.44
C LEU A 168 -14.71 -12.39 -1.18
N ILE A 169 -13.70 -11.53 -1.31
CA ILE A 169 -13.07 -10.89 -0.14
C ILE A 169 -14.08 -9.97 0.58
N VAL A 170 -14.86 -9.18 -0.16
CA VAL A 170 -15.92 -8.35 0.43
C VAL A 170 -16.95 -9.22 1.16
N LEU A 171 -17.32 -10.36 0.59
CA LEU A 171 -18.25 -11.32 1.20
C LEU A 171 -17.68 -11.94 2.49
N ILE A 172 -16.41 -12.34 2.51
CA ILE A 172 -15.74 -12.82 3.73
C ILE A 172 -15.77 -11.75 4.83
N VAL A 173 -15.41 -10.51 4.50
CA VAL A 173 -15.42 -9.39 5.45
C VAL A 173 -16.84 -9.11 5.97
N TRP A 174 -17.84 -9.22 5.11
CA TRP A 174 -19.25 -9.08 5.50
C TRP A 174 -19.71 -10.19 6.44
N LEU A 175 -19.37 -11.45 6.15
CA LEU A 175 -19.67 -12.59 7.02
C LEU A 175 -18.99 -12.46 8.40
N ASP A 176 -17.72 -12.05 8.44
CA ASP A 176 -17.01 -11.79 9.71
C ASP A 176 -17.66 -10.64 10.50
N HIS A 177 -18.08 -9.57 9.81
CA HIS A 177 -18.82 -8.49 10.45
C HIS A 177 -20.16 -8.96 11.03
N LYS A 178 -20.92 -9.79 10.30
CA LYS A 178 -22.17 -10.37 10.79
C LYS A 178 -21.95 -11.26 12.01
N LYS A 179 -20.92 -12.10 11.99
CA LYS A 179 -20.55 -13.01 13.10
C LYS A 179 -20.14 -12.24 14.36
N SER A 180 -19.34 -11.18 14.21
CA SER A 180 -18.93 -10.31 15.33
C SER A 180 -20.09 -9.49 15.90
N SER A 181 -21.02 -9.03 15.06
CA SER A 181 -22.25 -8.34 15.48
C SER A 181 -23.22 -9.28 16.22
N SER A 182 -23.41 -10.51 15.72
CA SER A 182 -24.27 -11.52 16.34
C SER A 182 -23.80 -11.95 17.74
N LYS A 183 -22.48 -12.18 17.93
CA LYS A 183 -21.90 -12.49 19.25
C LYS A 183 -22.14 -11.38 20.30
N ARG A 184 -22.38 -10.14 19.87
CA ARG A 184 -22.68 -9.01 20.75
C ARG A 184 -24.12 -9.00 21.24
N LYS A 185 -25.08 -9.45 20.41
CA LYS A 185 -26.49 -9.56 20.79
C LYS A 185 -26.73 -10.64 21.85
N HIS A 186 -25.87 -11.66 21.93
CA HIS A 186 -25.94 -12.71 22.96
C HIS A 186 -25.20 -12.39 24.26
N LYS A 187 -24.39 -11.31 24.29
CA LYS A 187 -23.65 -10.87 25.49
C LYS A 187 -24.28 -9.64 26.17
N LYS A 188 -25.38 -9.13 25.64
CA LYS A 188 -26.23 -8.11 26.27
C LYS A 188 -27.49 -8.80 26.77
#